data_AF-A0A7W9X4Z1-F1
#
_entry.id   AF-A0A7W9X4Z1-F1
#
_cell.length_a   1.000
_cell.length_b   1.000
_cell.length_c   1.000
_cell.angle_alpha   90.00
_cell.angle_beta   90.00
_cell.angle_gamma   90.00
#
_symmetry.space_group_name_H-M   'P 1'
#
loop_
_entity.id
_entity.type
_entity.pdbx_description
1 polymer ?
#
loop_
_entity_poly.entity_id
_entity_poly.type
_entity_poly.pdbx_seq_one_letter_code
_entity_poly.pdbx_strand_id
1 'polypeptide(L)' 'MRDKKDHATFDLPGFEPAAPLDTVTEPKRTGPRPRRSSLKQEQLCLIDETDNSGLPVWRRDDKLDLTGLPVWAPDPQ' A
#
# COMPACT_ATOMS: atom_id res chain seq x y z
N MET A 1 -22.59 -25.38 19.42
CA MET A 1 -23.63 -24.89 18.48
C MET A 1 -22.93 -23.87 17.60
N ARG A 2 -22.56 -24.23 16.36
CA ARG A 2 -22.00 -23.25 15.42
C ARG A 2 -23.14 -22.33 15.01
N ASP A 3 -23.02 -21.04 15.28
CA ASP A 3 -23.99 -20.06 14.82
C ASP A 3 -24.01 -20.09 13.28
N LYS A 4 -25.21 -20.04 12.72
CA LYS A 4 -25.51 -20.36 11.33
C LYS A 4 -25.53 -19.09 10.47
N LYS A 5 -24.65 -18.14 10.79
CA LYS A 5 -24.62 -16.81 10.18
C LYS A 5 -23.20 -16.25 9.99
N ASP A 6 -22.24 -17.12 9.73
CA ASP A 6 -20.93 -16.69 9.22
C ASP A 6 -20.87 -16.98 7.70
N HIS A 7 -21.56 -16.16 6.92
CA HIS A 7 -21.45 -16.13 5.45
C HIS A 7 -20.55 -14.96 5.00
N ALA A 8 -19.38 -14.82 5.62
CA ALA A 8 -18.43 -13.76 5.28
C ALA A 8 -17.15 -14.29 4.60
N THR A 9 -17.18 -15.50 4.07
CA THR A 9 -16.14 -15.99 3.16
C THR A 9 -16.80 -16.21 1.80
N PHE A 10 -16.68 -15.20 0.94
CA PHE A 10 -17.01 -15.36 -0.48
C PHE A 10 -15.80 -15.99 -1.16
N ASP A 11 -15.88 -17.30 -1.42
CA ASP A 11 -14.87 -17.99 -2.22
C ASP A 11 -15.07 -17.62 -3.69
N LEU A 12 -14.12 -16.86 -4.23
CA LEU A 12 -14.11 -16.50 -5.65
C LEU A 12 -13.66 -17.71 -6.48
N PRO A 13 -14.30 -18.00 -7.64
CA PRO A 13 -13.89 -19.11 -8.49
C PRO A 13 -12.44 -18.91 -8.95
N GLY A 14 -11.55 -19.82 -8.55
CA GLY A 14 -10.11 -19.77 -8.82
C GLY A 14 -9.24 -19.21 -7.68
N PHE A 15 -9.83 -18.85 -6.54
CA PHE A 15 -9.10 -18.34 -5.37
C PHE A 15 -9.23 -19.33 -4.19
N GLU A 16 -8.40 -20.37 -4.23
CA GLU A 16 -8.27 -21.30 -3.10
C GLU A 16 -7.59 -20.59 -1.92
N PRO A 17 -8.00 -20.84 -0.66
CA PRO A 17 -7.37 -20.26 0.50
C PRO A 17 -5.88 -20.60 0.54
N ALA A 18 -5.03 -19.58 0.71
CA ALA A 18 -3.59 -19.75 0.75
C ALA A 18 -3.23 -20.76 1.85
N ALA A 19 -2.49 -21.81 1.47
CA ALA A 19 -1.96 -22.78 2.44
C ALA A 19 -1.17 -22.02 3.52
N PRO A 20 -1.31 -22.39 4.81
CA PRO A 20 -0.50 -21.81 5.86
C PRO A 20 0.97 -21.88 5.45
N LEU A 21 1.65 -20.73 5.44
CA LEU A 21 3.06 -20.67 5.10
C LEU A 21 3.81 -21.52 6.13
N ASP A 22 4.26 -22.71 5.71
CA ASP A 22 5.22 -23.48 6.49
C ASP A 22 6.36 -22.54 6.83
N THR A 23 6.59 -22.33 8.13
CA THR A 23 7.74 -21.57 8.60
C THR A 23 8.98 -22.39 8.28
N VAL A 24 9.44 -22.31 7.03
CA VAL A 24 10.74 -22.79 6.61
C VAL A 24 11.73 -21.91 7.36
N THR A 25 12.13 -22.37 8.55
CA THR A 25 13.35 -21.91 9.20
C THR A 25 14.49 -22.21 8.25
N GLU A 26 14.78 -21.26 7.36
CA GLU A 26 15.96 -21.29 6.51
C GLU A 26 17.17 -21.47 7.44
N PRO A 27 18.07 -22.43 7.18
CA PRO A 27 19.28 -22.56 7.98
C PRO A 27 20.03 -21.24 7.93
N LYS A 28 20.12 -20.58 9.08
CA LYS A 28 20.78 -19.29 9.27
C LYS A 28 22.18 -19.42 8.69
N ARG A 29 22.43 -18.79 7.54
CA ARG A 29 23.74 -18.83 6.87
C ARG A 29 24.78 -18.22 7.80
N THR A 30 25.51 -19.06 8.52
CA THR A 30 26.61 -18.72 9.41
C THR A 30 27.87 -18.48 8.58
N GLY A 31 27.86 -17.40 7.82
CA GLY A 31 29.03 -16.98 7.04
C GLY A 31 29.00 -15.47 6.82
N PRO A 32 30.15 -14.77 6.85
CA PRO A 32 30.21 -13.36 6.49
C PRO A 32 29.70 -13.22 5.06
N ARG A 33 28.52 -12.59 4.90
CA ARG A 33 27.95 -12.33 3.57
C ARG A 33 28.95 -11.45 2.81
N PRO A 34 29.48 -11.88 1.65
CA PRO A 34 30.38 -11.04 0.88
C PRO A 34 29.65 -9.74 0.53
N ARG A 35 30.21 -8.61 0.99
CA ARG A 35 29.70 -7.27 0.73
C ARG A 35 29.92 -7.01 -0.76
N ARG A 36 28.96 -7.40 -1.61
CA ARG A 36 28.89 -6.86 -2.96
C ARG A 36 28.90 -5.34 -2.80
N SER A 37 29.69 -4.63 -3.61
CA SER A 37 29.60 -3.19 -3.73
C SER A 37 28.15 -2.85 -4.02
N SER A 38 27.41 -2.48 -2.98
CA SER A 38 26.01 -2.14 -3.10
C SER A 38 25.98 -0.92 -4.00
N LEU A 39 25.25 -1.00 -5.10
CA LEU A 39 24.87 0.18 -5.86
C LEU A 39 24.41 1.22 -4.84
N LYS A 40 25.00 2.43 -4.85
CA LYS A 40 24.65 3.48 -3.89
C LYS A 40 23.14 3.65 -3.95
N GLN A 41 22.45 3.28 -2.88
CA GLN A 41 21.04 3.55 -2.74
C GLN A 41 20.94 5.03 -2.42
N GLU A 42 20.50 5.82 -3.39
CA GLU A 42 20.22 7.23 -3.19
C GLU A 42 18.75 7.35 -2.81
N GLN A 43 18.49 7.89 -1.62
CA GLN A 43 17.14 8.19 -1.17
C GLN A 43 16.65 9.43 -1.92
N LEU A 44 15.56 9.28 -2.68
CA LEU A 44 14.91 10.42 -3.32
C LEU A 44 14.33 11.35 -2.26
N CYS A 45 14.40 12.65 -2.53
CA CYS A 45 13.71 13.63 -1.70
C CYS A 45 12.20 13.42 -1.79
N LEU A 46 11.51 13.62 -0.67
CA LEU A 46 10.05 13.57 -0.64
C LEU A 46 9.52 14.71 -1.51
N ILE A 47 8.65 14.38 -2.46
CA ILE A 47 8.10 15.34 -3.43
C ILE A 47 7.14 16.29 -2.71
N ASP A 48 6.17 15.71 -2.02
CA ASP A 48 5.11 16.42 -1.29
C ASP A 48 4.93 15.86 0.12
N GLU A 49 4.41 16.68 1.03
CA GLU A 49 4.09 16.25 2.39
C GLU A 49 3.15 15.03 2.38
N THR A 50 3.56 13.97 3.06
CA THR A 50 2.76 12.76 3.26
C THR A 50 2.21 12.70 4.67
N ASP A 51 1.01 12.14 4.82
CA ASP A 51 0.46 11.84 6.13
C ASP A 51 1.12 10.60 6.76
N ASN A 52 0.65 10.18 7.94
CA ASN A 52 1.17 8.99 8.63
C ASN A 52 0.92 7.67 7.88
N SER A 53 0.08 7.66 6.83
CA SER A 53 -0.14 6.50 5.97
C SER A 53 0.87 6.43 4.82
N GLY A 54 1.66 7.48 4.61
CA GLY A 54 2.57 7.60 3.47
C GLY A 54 1.87 8.03 2.18
N LEU A 55 0.60 8.43 2.26
CA LEU A 55 -0.13 9.02 1.14
C LEU A 55 0.04 10.54 1.13
N PRO A 56 -0.06 11.20 -0.04
CA PRO A 56 -0.04 12.66 -0.11
C PRO A 56 -1.12 13.26 0.78
N VAL A 57 -0.76 14.27 1.57
CA VAL A 57 -1.73 14.98 2.41
C VAL A 57 -2.80 15.60 1.52
N TRP A 58 -4.05 15.20 1.74
CA TRP A 58 -5.20 15.84 1.10
C TRP A 58 -5.33 17.28 1.61
N ARG A 59 -5.10 18.24 0.72
CA ARG A 59 -5.35 19.66 0.98
C ARG A 59 -6.66 20.05 0.30
N ARG A 60 -7.51 20.79 1.02
CA ARG A 60 -8.67 21.43 0.38
C ARG A 60 -8.15 22.52 -0.54
N ASP A 61 -8.43 22.37 -1.82
CA ASP A 61 -8.18 23.37 -2.85
C ASP A 61 -9.53 23.94 -3.29
N ASP A 62 -9.68 25.26 -3.25
CA ASP A 62 -10.90 25.95 -3.67
C ASP A 62 -11.17 25.81 -5.18
N LYS A 63 -10.16 25.39 -5.94
CA LYS A 63 -10.27 25.10 -7.38
C LYS A 63 -10.66 23.65 -7.67
N LEU A 64 -10.71 22.78 -6.66
CA LEU A 64 -11.09 21.38 -6.80
C LEU A 64 -12.44 21.14 -6.14
N ASP A 65 -13.29 20.38 -6.80
CA ASP A 65 -14.56 19.95 -6.24
C ASP A 65 -14.36 18.84 -5.18
N LEU A 66 -15.46 18.35 -4.59
CA LEU A 66 -15.42 17.29 -3.57
C LEU A 66 -14.82 15.97 -4.08
N THR A 67 -14.67 15.80 -5.40
CA THR A 67 -14.06 14.61 -6.02
C THR A 67 -12.57 14.81 -6.32
N GLY A 68 -12.04 16.01 -6.11
CA GLY A 68 -10.68 16.37 -6.49
C GLY A 68 -10.53 16.71 -7.98
N LEU A 69 -11.63 16.97 -8.70
CA LEU A 69 -11.61 17.41 -10.08
C LEU A 69 -11.65 18.94 -10.17
N PRO A 70 -11.08 19.55 -11.23
CA PRO A 70 -11.15 21.00 -11.41
C PRO A 70 -12.59 21.49 -11.45
N VAL A 71 -12.90 22.52 -10.66
CA VAL A 71 -14.18 23.23 -10.74
C VAL A 71 -14.22 23.94 -12.09
N TRP A 72 -15.03 23.44 -13.02
CA TRP A 72 -15.32 24.12 -14.26
C TRP A 72 -16.35 25.24 -14.01
N ALA A 73 -15.87 26.37 -13.50
CA ALA A 73 -16.64 27.60 -13.44
C ALA A 73 -16.24 28.52 -14.61
N PRO A 74 -17.19 29.10 -15.37
CA PRO A 74 -16.89 30.24 -16.22
C PRO A 74 -16.46 31.41 -15.33
N ASP A 75 -15.43 32.16 -15.74
CA ASP A 75 -14.94 33.31 -14.97
C ASP A 75 -16.10 34.29 -14.69
N PRO A 76 -16.36 34.65 -13.41
CA PRO A 76 -17.32 35.68 -13.10
C PRO A 76 -16.75 37.03 -13.57
N GLN A 77 -17.45 37.67 -14.51
CA GLN A 77 -17.12 39.03 -14.96
C GLN A 77 -17.32 40.08 -13.86
#